data_AF-G3S533-F1
#
_entry.id   AF-G3S533-F1
#
_cell.length_a   1.000
_cell.length_b   1.000
_cell.length_c   1.000
_cell.angle_alpha   90.00
_cell.angle_beta   90.00
_cell.angle_gamma   90.00
#
_symmetry.space_group_name_H-M   'P 1'
#
loop_
_entity.id
_entity.type
_entity.pdbx_description
1 polymer ?
#
loop_
_entity_poly.entity_id
_entity_poly.type
_entity_poly.pdbx_seq_one_letter_code
_entity_poly.pdbx_strand_id
1 'polypeptide(L)'
;MRLILPVGLIATTLAIAPVRFDREKVFRVKPQDEKQADIIKDLAKTNELDFWYPGATHHVAANMTVDFRVSEKESQAIQSALDQNKMHYEILIHDLQEEIEKQFDVKEDIPGRHSYAKYNNWEKIVAWTEKMMDKHPEMVSRIKIGSTVKDNPLYVLKIGKKNERRKAIFMDCGIHAREWISPAFCQWFVYQATKTYGRNKIMTKLLDRMNFYILPVFNVDGYIWSWTKNRMWRKNRSKNQNSKCIGTDLNRNFNASWNSIPNTNDPCADNYRGSAPESEKETKAVTNFIRSHLNEIKVYITFHSYSQMLLFPYGYTPKLPPNHEDLAKVAKIGTDVLSTRYETRYIYGPIESTIYPISGSSLDWAYDLGIKHTFAFELRDKGKFGFLLPESRIKPTCRETMLAVKFIAKYILKHTS
;
A
#
# COMPACT_ATOMS: atom_id res chain seq x y z
N MET A 1 -29.03 -55.11 -23.98
CA MET A 1 -27.62 -54.73 -23.75
C MET A 1 -27.48 -53.24 -24.03
N ARG A 2 -26.91 -52.48 -23.08
CA ARG A 2 -26.80 -51.02 -23.07
C ARG A 2 -26.03 -50.47 -24.28
N LEU A 3 -26.32 -49.23 -24.67
CA LEU A 3 -25.29 -48.24 -25.00
C LEU A 3 -25.88 -46.82 -24.83
N ILE A 4 -25.68 -46.26 -23.64
CA ILE A 4 -25.85 -44.83 -23.35
C ILE A 4 -24.48 -44.21 -23.63
N LEU A 5 -24.37 -43.36 -24.66
CA LEU A 5 -23.19 -42.54 -24.90
C LEU A 5 -23.16 -41.40 -23.87
N PRO A 6 -22.08 -41.23 -23.09
CA PRO A 6 -21.91 -40.04 -22.29
C PRO A 6 -21.41 -38.91 -23.19
N VAL A 7 -22.24 -37.88 -23.39
CA VAL A 7 -21.79 -36.60 -23.93
C VAL A 7 -21.01 -35.91 -22.81
N GLY A 8 -19.69 -36.04 -22.85
CA GLY A 8 -18.79 -35.33 -21.95
C GLY A 8 -18.85 -33.83 -22.25
N LEU A 9 -19.43 -33.05 -21.35
CA LEU A 9 -19.36 -31.60 -21.37
C LEU A 9 -17.91 -31.20 -21.02
N ILE A 10 -17.07 -30.97 -22.02
CA ILE A 10 -15.74 -30.39 -21.81
C ILE A 10 -15.97 -28.91 -21.49
N ALA A 11 -16.05 -28.58 -20.20
CA ALA A 11 -15.94 -27.21 -19.73
C ALA A 11 -14.48 -26.77 -19.90
N THR A 12 -14.13 -26.22 -21.06
CA THR A 12 -12.88 -25.50 -21.26
C THR A 12 -12.92 -24.25 -20.38
N THR A 13 -12.30 -24.34 -19.20
CA THR A 13 -11.97 -23.14 -18.44
C THR A 13 -10.92 -22.38 -19.24
N LEU A 14 -11.34 -21.35 -19.97
CA LEU A 14 -10.43 -20.39 -20.59
C LEU A 14 -9.64 -19.72 -19.47
N ALA A 15 -8.46 -20.26 -19.16
CA ALA A 15 -7.52 -19.63 -18.27
C ALA A 15 -7.07 -18.32 -18.92
N ILE A 16 -7.54 -17.19 -18.41
CA ILE A 16 -7.07 -15.87 -18.83
C ILE A 16 -5.56 -15.82 -18.61
N ALA A 17 -4.77 -15.67 -19.67
CA ALA A 17 -3.32 -15.57 -19.56
C ALA A 17 -2.91 -14.36 -18.70
N PRO A 18 -1.81 -14.42 -17.94
CA PRO A 18 -1.26 -13.25 -17.26
C PRO A 18 -0.97 -12.13 -18.27
N VAL A 19 -1.27 -10.89 -17.89
CA VAL A 19 -0.88 -9.69 -18.63
C VAL A 19 0.65 -9.62 -18.66
N ARG A 20 1.20 -9.48 -19.86
CA ARG A 20 2.61 -9.14 -20.08
C ARG A 20 2.75 -7.65 -20.38
N PHE A 21 3.91 -7.10 -20.05
CA PHE A 21 4.22 -5.68 -20.18
C PHE A 21 5.45 -5.46 -21.09
N ASP A 22 5.66 -6.35 -22.06
CA ASP A 22 6.85 -6.35 -22.90
C ASP A 22 7.01 -4.98 -23.58
N ARG A 23 8.18 -4.36 -23.42
CA ARG A 23 8.55 -3.06 -24.02
C ARG A 23 7.66 -1.88 -23.63
N GLU A 24 6.78 -2.04 -22.63
CA GLU A 24 6.12 -0.91 -22.02
C GLU A 24 7.12 -0.08 -21.22
N LYS A 25 6.89 1.23 -21.15
CA LYS A 25 7.82 2.18 -20.53
C LYS A 25 7.17 2.93 -19.39
N VAL A 26 8.00 3.35 -18.44
CA VAL A 26 7.60 4.32 -17.41
C VAL A 26 8.35 5.62 -17.64
N PHE A 27 7.59 6.69 -17.85
CA PHE A 27 8.10 8.04 -18.04
C PHE A 27 8.05 8.80 -16.72
N ARG A 28 9.04 9.67 -16.51
CA ARG A 28 9.02 10.76 -15.54
C ARG A 28 9.04 12.07 -16.27
N VAL A 29 8.02 12.89 -16.04
CA VAL A 29 7.90 14.23 -16.60
C VAL A 29 7.80 15.23 -15.45
N LYS A 30 8.39 16.41 -15.60
CA LYS A 30 8.19 17.50 -14.65
C LYS A 30 7.68 18.73 -15.41
N PRO A 31 6.35 18.96 -15.46
CA PRO A 31 5.79 20.14 -16.09
C PRO A 31 6.36 21.39 -15.43
N GLN A 32 6.77 22.39 -16.22
CA GLN A 32 7.31 23.65 -15.69
C GLN A 32 6.20 24.66 -15.38
N ASP A 33 5.07 24.54 -16.07
CA ASP A 33 3.89 25.40 -15.94
C ASP A 33 2.59 24.61 -16.11
N GLU A 34 1.46 25.29 -15.87
CA GLU A 34 0.13 24.66 -15.97
C GLU A 34 -0.24 24.27 -17.40
N LYS A 35 0.32 24.94 -18.42
CA LYS A 35 0.09 24.57 -19.82
C LYS A 35 0.68 23.19 -20.11
N GLN A 36 1.92 22.93 -19.66
CA GLN A 36 2.53 21.61 -19.75
C GLN A 36 1.79 20.56 -18.92
N ALA A 37 1.29 20.94 -17.74
CA ALA A 37 0.47 20.05 -16.91
C ALA A 37 -0.82 19.64 -17.65
N ASP A 38 -1.50 20.59 -18.29
CA ASP A 38 -2.73 20.36 -19.04
C ASP A 38 -2.50 19.49 -20.29
N ILE A 39 -1.34 19.60 -20.94
CA ILE A 39 -0.97 18.71 -22.05
C ILE A 39 -0.92 17.24 -21.59
N ILE A 40 -0.33 16.96 -20.42
CA ILE A 40 -0.33 15.59 -19.87
C ILE A 40 -1.76 15.12 -19.55
N LYS A 41 -2.60 16.01 -19.00
CA LYS A 41 -4.00 15.70 -18.73
C LYS A 41 -4.77 15.39 -20.02
N ASP A 42 -4.47 16.10 -21.11
CA ASP A 42 -5.08 15.87 -22.41
C ASP A 42 -4.59 14.58 -23.07
N LEU A 43 -3.30 14.26 -22.96
CA LEU A 43 -2.77 12.97 -23.41
C LEU A 43 -3.47 11.79 -22.72
N ALA A 44 -3.77 11.91 -21.43
CA ALA A 44 -4.49 10.88 -20.68
C ALA A 44 -5.97 10.70 -21.10
N LYS A 45 -6.56 11.65 -21.84
CA LYS A 45 -7.94 11.50 -22.35
C LYS A 45 -8.01 10.62 -23.59
N THR A 46 -6.93 10.57 -24.37
CA THR A 46 -6.87 9.88 -25.67
C THR A 46 -5.96 8.65 -25.67
N ASN A 47 -5.16 8.47 -24.62
CA ASN A 47 -4.21 7.36 -24.47
C ASN A 47 -4.42 6.66 -23.12
N GLU A 48 -4.12 5.37 -23.06
CA GLU A 48 -4.18 4.60 -21.81
C GLU A 48 -2.92 4.83 -20.96
N LEU A 49 -2.92 5.91 -20.16
CA LEU A 49 -1.82 6.23 -19.24
C LEU A 49 -2.11 5.69 -17.83
N ASP A 50 -1.28 4.77 -17.33
CA ASP A 50 -1.35 4.28 -15.95
C ASP A 50 -0.44 5.11 -15.05
N PHE A 51 -1.04 6.03 -14.29
CA PHE A 51 -0.32 6.94 -13.42
C PHE A 51 0.20 6.22 -12.17
N TRP A 52 1.52 6.28 -12.00
CA TRP A 52 2.21 5.80 -10.81
C TRP A 52 2.34 6.90 -9.76
N TYR A 53 2.56 8.15 -10.20
CA TYR A 53 2.58 9.34 -9.35
C TYR A 53 2.23 10.59 -10.18
N PRO A 54 1.31 11.48 -9.74
CA PRO A 54 0.34 11.27 -8.67
C PRO A 54 -0.65 10.16 -9.03
N GLY A 55 -1.43 9.65 -8.06
CA GLY A 55 -2.31 8.49 -8.28
C GLY A 55 -3.50 8.70 -9.23
N ALA A 56 -3.64 9.87 -9.84
CA ALA A 56 -4.65 10.17 -10.85
C ALA A 56 -4.28 11.42 -11.66
N THR A 57 -4.68 11.46 -12.94
CA THR A 57 -4.40 12.55 -13.89
C THR A 57 -4.76 13.95 -13.39
N HIS A 58 -5.89 14.12 -12.70
CA HIS A 58 -6.36 15.45 -12.29
C HIS A 58 -5.50 16.10 -11.19
N HIS A 59 -4.58 15.35 -10.58
CA HIS A 59 -3.60 15.88 -9.63
C HIS A 59 -2.34 16.46 -10.30
N VAL A 60 -2.15 16.23 -11.60
CA VAL A 60 -0.99 16.75 -12.33
C VAL A 60 -1.02 18.28 -12.30
N ALA A 61 0.07 18.87 -11.84
CA ALA A 61 0.22 20.31 -11.66
C ALA A 61 1.64 20.77 -12.05
N ALA A 62 1.82 22.08 -12.21
CA ALA A 62 3.14 22.66 -12.47
C ALA A 62 4.15 22.27 -11.36
N ASN A 63 5.39 22.02 -11.77
CA ASN A 63 6.53 21.64 -10.94
C ASN A 63 6.38 20.33 -10.14
N MET A 64 5.29 19.60 -10.33
CA MET A 64 5.11 18.25 -9.78
C MET A 64 5.87 17.23 -10.63
N THR A 65 6.52 16.26 -9.98
CA THR A 65 7.01 15.07 -10.68
C THR A 65 5.81 14.25 -11.12
N VAL A 66 5.80 13.74 -12.35
CA VAL A 66 4.71 12.92 -12.88
C VAL A 66 5.30 11.65 -13.47
N ASP A 67 4.99 10.51 -12.87
CA ASP A 67 5.40 9.19 -13.30
C ASP A 67 4.20 8.42 -13.85
N PHE A 68 4.28 7.96 -15.10
CA PHE A 68 3.21 7.16 -15.72
C PHE A 68 3.75 6.10 -16.67
N ARG A 69 3.08 4.95 -16.67
CA ARG A 69 3.32 3.84 -17.58
C ARG A 69 2.56 4.06 -18.89
N VAL A 70 3.22 3.69 -19.99
CA VAL A 70 2.69 3.81 -21.35
C VAL A 70 2.91 2.49 -22.08
N SER A 71 1.93 2.08 -22.88
CA SER A 71 2.05 0.90 -23.74
C SER A 71 3.17 1.07 -24.78
N GLU A 72 3.71 -0.03 -25.28
CA GLU A 72 4.69 0.01 -26.37
C GLU A 72 4.17 0.81 -27.59
N LYS A 73 2.88 0.61 -27.93
CA LYS A 73 2.24 1.21 -29.12
C LYS A 73 2.15 2.73 -29.02
N GLU A 74 1.92 3.26 -27.83
CA GLU A 74 1.74 4.70 -27.61
C GLU A 74 3.06 5.41 -27.28
N SER A 75 4.10 4.67 -26.88
CA SER A 75 5.37 5.23 -26.39
C SER A 75 6.00 6.26 -27.33
N GLN A 76 5.98 6.02 -28.64
CA GLN A 76 6.55 6.97 -29.61
C GLN A 76 5.70 8.24 -29.76
N ALA A 77 4.37 8.10 -29.75
CA ALA A 77 3.44 9.22 -29.84
C ALA A 77 3.55 10.13 -28.61
N ILE A 78 3.63 9.53 -27.42
CA ILE A 78 3.84 10.26 -26.17
C ILE A 78 5.18 11.02 -26.19
N GLN A 79 6.29 10.37 -26.53
CA GLN A 79 7.59 11.06 -26.63
C GLN A 79 7.54 12.23 -27.60
N SER A 80 6.95 12.03 -28.79
CA SER A 80 6.81 13.09 -29.79
C SER A 80 5.99 14.27 -29.26
N ALA A 81 4.90 14.01 -28.53
CA ALA A 81 4.09 15.05 -27.89
C ALA A 81 4.87 15.79 -26.78
N LEU A 82 5.68 15.08 -25.99
CA LEU A 82 6.55 15.68 -24.98
C LEU A 82 7.61 16.59 -25.62
N ASP A 83 8.28 16.11 -26.66
CA ASP A 83 9.32 16.84 -27.40
C ASP A 83 8.76 18.11 -28.09
N GLN A 84 7.61 17.98 -28.78
CA GLN A 84 6.95 19.11 -29.44
C GLN A 84 6.56 20.23 -28.47
N ASN A 85 6.22 19.87 -27.23
CA ASN A 85 5.87 20.81 -26.18
C ASN A 85 7.06 21.21 -25.29
N LYS A 86 8.28 20.84 -25.68
CA LYS A 86 9.54 21.15 -24.97
C LYS A 86 9.50 20.73 -23.50
N MET A 87 8.80 19.63 -23.21
CA MET A 87 8.74 19.07 -21.87
C MET A 87 9.99 18.24 -21.60
N HIS A 88 10.67 18.52 -20.49
CA HIS A 88 11.76 17.66 -20.05
C HIS A 88 11.20 16.37 -19.43
N TYR A 89 11.68 15.23 -19.92
CA TYR A 89 11.32 13.93 -19.38
C TYR A 89 12.52 12.98 -19.33
N GLU A 90 12.37 11.95 -18.51
CA GLU A 90 13.25 10.80 -18.38
C GLU A 90 12.43 9.53 -18.61
N ILE A 91 13.01 8.53 -19.25
CA ILE A 91 12.43 7.18 -19.28
C ILE A 91 13.06 6.42 -18.11
N LEU A 92 12.28 6.22 -17.05
CA LEU A 92 12.74 5.51 -15.84
C LEU A 92 12.91 4.02 -16.10
N ILE A 93 11.98 3.44 -16.87
CA ILE A 93 11.94 2.01 -17.19
C ILE A 93 11.74 1.89 -18.70
N HIS A 94 12.68 1.23 -19.37
CA HIS A 94 12.67 1.03 -20.83
C HIS A 94 11.93 -0.23 -21.28
N ASP A 95 11.88 -1.25 -20.42
CA ASP A 95 11.07 -2.45 -20.60
C ASP A 95 10.53 -2.89 -19.23
N LEU A 96 9.23 -2.71 -19.03
CA LEU A 96 8.59 -3.01 -17.77
C LEU A 96 8.56 -4.50 -17.46
N GLN A 97 8.45 -5.36 -18.48
CA GLN A 97 8.44 -6.80 -18.29
C GLN A 97 9.80 -7.31 -17.83
N GLU A 98 10.88 -6.77 -18.39
CA GLU A 98 12.24 -7.09 -17.94
C GLU A 98 12.46 -6.68 -16.47
N GLU A 99 11.98 -5.50 -16.06
CA GLU A 99 12.09 -5.06 -14.66
C GLU A 99 11.21 -5.87 -13.71
N ILE A 100 10.05 -6.38 -14.16
CA ILE A 100 9.23 -7.33 -13.39
C ILE A 100 10.01 -8.62 -13.14
N GLU A 101 10.73 -9.13 -14.13
CA GLU A 101 11.52 -10.35 -14.02
C GLU A 101 12.75 -10.15 -13.12
N LYS A 102 13.44 -9.00 -13.25
CA LYS A 102 14.55 -8.60 -12.38
C LYS A 102 14.14 -8.32 -10.94
N GLN A 103 12.85 -8.10 -10.65
CA GLN A 103 12.38 -7.90 -9.28
C GLN A 103 12.76 -9.08 -8.37
N PHE A 104 12.82 -10.30 -8.91
CA PHE A 104 13.16 -11.54 -8.21
C PHE A 104 14.67 -11.85 -8.26
N ASP A 105 15.49 -10.92 -7.76
CA ASP A 105 16.95 -10.99 -7.84
C ASP A 105 17.63 -11.88 -6.78
N VAL A 106 16.88 -12.43 -5.82
CA VAL A 106 17.42 -13.30 -4.76
C VAL A 106 17.34 -14.78 -5.16
N LYS A 107 18.49 -15.35 -5.53
CA LYS A 107 18.62 -16.74 -6.03
C LYS A 107 18.34 -17.84 -5.01
N GLU A 108 18.47 -17.57 -3.71
CA GLU A 108 18.15 -18.56 -2.66
C GLU A 108 16.63 -18.79 -2.57
N ASP A 109 16.09 -19.60 -3.48
CA ASP A 109 14.72 -20.11 -3.36
C ASP A 109 14.73 -21.53 -2.81
N ILE A 110 14.05 -21.71 -1.68
CA ILE A 110 13.57 -23.04 -1.29
C ILE A 110 12.10 -23.04 -1.69
N PRO A 111 11.72 -23.78 -2.77
CA PRO A 111 10.35 -23.80 -3.25
C PRO A 111 9.34 -24.06 -2.12
N GLY A 112 8.23 -23.32 -2.14
CA GLY A 112 7.19 -23.42 -1.11
C GLY A 112 7.52 -22.78 0.25
N ARG A 113 8.75 -22.32 0.49
CA ARG A 113 9.12 -21.70 1.77
C ARG A 113 8.91 -20.19 1.76
N HIS A 114 8.37 -19.67 2.86
CA HIS A 114 8.33 -18.25 3.19
C HIS A 114 9.75 -17.69 3.43
N SER A 115 10.02 -16.47 2.95
CA SER A 115 11.28 -15.76 3.20
C SER A 115 11.08 -14.27 3.44
N TYR A 116 11.74 -13.73 4.47
CA TYR A 116 11.79 -12.29 4.74
C TYR A 116 12.75 -11.51 3.83
N ALA A 117 13.39 -12.19 2.89
CA ALA A 117 14.25 -11.59 1.87
C ALA A 117 13.57 -11.54 0.49
N LYS A 118 12.34 -12.04 0.38
CA LYS A 118 11.61 -12.24 -0.88
C LYS A 118 10.20 -11.69 -0.80
N TYR A 119 9.59 -11.48 -1.97
CA TYR A 119 8.15 -11.30 -2.04
C TYR A 119 7.46 -12.66 -1.91
N ASN A 120 6.44 -12.73 -1.06
CA ASN A 120 5.73 -13.97 -0.77
C ASN A 120 4.31 -13.87 -1.31
N ASN A 121 3.86 -14.85 -2.10
CA ASN A 121 2.47 -14.94 -2.51
C ASN A 121 1.54 -15.12 -1.30
N TRP A 122 0.24 -14.96 -1.52
CA TRP A 122 -0.77 -15.00 -0.44
C TRP A 122 -0.74 -16.30 0.37
N GLU A 123 -0.64 -17.45 -0.30
CA GLU A 123 -0.59 -18.77 0.36
C GLU A 123 0.58 -18.86 1.36
N LYS A 124 1.77 -18.41 0.96
CA LYS A 124 2.94 -18.35 1.85
C LYS A 124 2.70 -17.40 3.02
N ILE A 125 2.04 -16.26 2.81
CA ILE A 125 1.74 -15.29 3.88
C ILE A 125 0.72 -15.88 4.87
N VAL A 126 -0.35 -16.53 4.41
CA VAL A 126 -1.35 -17.14 5.31
C VAL A 126 -0.73 -18.25 6.15
N ALA A 127 -0.03 -19.19 5.52
CA ALA A 127 0.67 -20.26 6.24
C ALA A 127 1.71 -19.69 7.21
N TRP A 128 2.36 -18.59 6.85
CA TRP A 128 3.26 -17.87 7.74
C TRP A 128 2.54 -17.29 8.97
N THR A 129 1.34 -16.72 8.83
CA THR A 129 0.58 -16.20 10.00
C THR A 129 0.28 -17.29 11.03
N GLU A 130 -0.06 -18.50 10.58
CA GLU A 130 -0.28 -19.67 11.44
C GLU A 130 1.00 -20.06 12.17
N LYS A 131 2.06 -20.21 11.39
CA LYS A 131 3.38 -20.57 11.92
C LYS A 131 3.90 -19.57 12.96
N MET A 132 3.62 -18.27 12.81
CA MET A 132 4.03 -17.27 13.80
C MET A 132 3.25 -17.40 15.10
N MET A 133 1.96 -17.72 15.04
CA MET A 133 1.13 -18.01 16.21
C MET A 133 1.64 -19.28 16.92
N ASP A 134 1.85 -20.37 16.18
CA ASP A 134 2.28 -21.66 16.76
C ASP A 134 3.67 -21.60 17.39
N LYS A 135 4.59 -20.83 16.80
CA LYS A 135 5.95 -20.66 17.33
C LYS A 135 6.05 -19.71 18.52
N HIS A 136 5.09 -18.79 18.66
CA HIS A 136 5.12 -17.76 19.68
C HIS A 136 3.75 -17.60 20.36
N PRO A 137 3.15 -18.67 20.91
CA PRO A 137 1.74 -18.67 21.36
C PRO A 137 1.46 -17.72 22.53
N GLU A 138 2.48 -17.37 23.31
CA GLU A 138 2.38 -16.42 24.43
C GLU A 138 2.44 -14.93 23.99
N MET A 139 2.75 -14.68 22.72
CA MET A 139 2.98 -13.32 22.19
C MET A 139 2.18 -13.01 20.93
N VAL A 140 1.93 -14.01 20.09
CA VAL A 140 1.29 -13.84 18.78
C VAL A 140 -0.06 -14.55 18.80
N SER A 141 -1.11 -13.80 18.49
CA SER A 141 -2.44 -14.35 18.23
C SER A 141 -2.89 -13.95 16.84
N ARG A 142 -3.58 -14.85 16.15
CA ARG A 142 -4.16 -14.59 14.83
C ARG A 142 -5.68 -14.41 14.94
N ILE A 143 -6.18 -13.28 14.46
CA ILE A 143 -7.58 -12.89 14.56
C ILE A 143 -8.13 -12.75 13.14
N LYS A 144 -9.17 -13.52 12.79
CA LYS A 144 -9.92 -13.31 11.55
C LYS A 144 -10.90 -12.15 11.76
N ILE A 145 -10.77 -11.07 11.00
CA ILE A 145 -11.61 -9.87 11.14
C ILE A 145 -12.72 -9.79 10.09
N GLY A 146 -12.66 -10.63 9.07
CA GLY A 146 -13.62 -10.67 7.97
C GLY A 146 -13.12 -11.51 6.81
N SER A 147 -13.74 -11.32 5.64
CA SER A 147 -13.34 -11.92 4.37
C SER A 147 -13.49 -10.91 3.23
N THR A 148 -12.72 -11.08 2.16
CA THR A 148 -12.78 -10.28 0.95
C THR A 148 -13.99 -10.61 0.07
N VAL A 149 -14.12 -9.94 -1.07
CA VAL A 149 -15.18 -10.22 -2.06
C VAL A 149 -15.05 -11.58 -2.76
N LYS A 150 -13.84 -12.17 -2.78
CA LYS A 150 -13.59 -13.56 -3.21
C LYS A 150 -13.48 -14.54 -2.03
N ASP A 151 -13.99 -14.15 -0.86
CA ASP A 151 -14.06 -14.95 0.36
C ASP A 151 -12.71 -15.34 0.98
N ASN A 152 -11.61 -14.67 0.60
CA ASN A 152 -10.33 -14.84 1.26
C ASN A 152 -10.35 -14.23 2.67
N PRO A 153 -9.80 -14.89 3.70
CA PRO A 153 -9.84 -14.39 5.07
C PRO A 153 -8.91 -13.19 5.28
N LEU A 154 -9.35 -12.21 6.07
CA LEU A 154 -8.52 -11.10 6.54
C LEU A 154 -8.01 -11.42 7.95
N TYR A 155 -6.69 -11.57 8.09
CA TYR A 155 -6.04 -11.92 9.35
C TYR A 155 -5.25 -10.76 9.92
N VAL A 156 -5.59 -10.36 11.14
CA VAL A 156 -4.79 -9.48 11.99
C VAL A 156 -3.96 -10.33 12.93
N LEU A 157 -2.64 -10.09 12.98
CA LEU A 157 -1.76 -10.61 14.00
C LEU A 157 -1.70 -9.63 15.17
N LYS A 158 -2.14 -10.06 16.36
CA LYS A 158 -1.89 -9.34 17.61
C LYS A 158 -0.54 -9.78 18.16
N ILE A 159 0.36 -8.83 18.42
CA ILE A 159 1.70 -9.05 18.97
C ILE A 159 1.85 -8.29 20.28
N GLY A 160 2.15 -8.99 21.36
CA GLY A 160 2.29 -8.45 22.72
C GLY A 160 2.00 -9.54 23.75
N LYS A 161 2.31 -9.33 25.04
CA LYS A 161 2.00 -10.36 26.05
C LYS A 161 0.49 -10.64 26.12
N LYS A 162 0.16 -11.92 26.27
CA LYS A 162 -1.20 -12.44 26.43
C LYS A 162 -1.92 -11.81 27.63
N ASN A 163 -3.24 -11.59 27.49
CA ASN A 163 -4.20 -11.26 28.57
C ASN A 163 -4.23 -9.86 29.21
N GLU A 164 -3.62 -8.83 28.61
CA GLU A 164 -3.83 -7.47 29.11
C GLU A 164 -4.41 -6.55 28.01
N ARG A 165 -5.53 -5.89 28.35
CA ARG A 165 -5.99 -4.69 27.62
C ARG A 165 -4.93 -3.62 27.80
N ARG A 166 -4.21 -3.33 26.73
CA ARG A 166 -3.10 -2.37 26.69
C ARG A 166 -3.30 -1.42 25.54
N LYS A 167 -2.59 -0.29 25.61
CA LYS A 167 -2.45 0.61 24.46
C LYS A 167 -1.97 -0.19 23.25
N ALA A 168 -2.56 0.07 22.11
CA ALA A 168 -2.27 -0.65 20.89
C ALA A 168 -1.86 0.29 19.75
N ILE A 169 -1.06 -0.23 18.85
CA ILE A 169 -0.79 0.36 17.54
C ILE A 169 -1.43 -0.55 16.52
N PHE A 170 -2.29 0.01 15.67
CA PHE A 170 -2.79 -0.70 14.50
C PHE A 170 -1.91 -0.35 13.30
N MET A 171 -1.43 -1.38 12.61
CA MET A 171 -0.64 -1.24 11.39
C MET A 171 -1.26 -2.09 10.29
N ASP A 172 -1.47 -1.51 9.12
CA ASP A 172 -1.85 -2.27 7.92
C ASP A 172 -0.88 -2.06 6.77
N CYS A 173 -0.86 -3.06 5.91
CA CYS A 173 -0.04 -3.12 4.73
C CYS A 173 -0.84 -3.67 3.54
N GLY A 174 -0.43 -3.31 2.33
CA GLY A 174 -0.97 -3.89 1.09
C GLY A 174 -2.43 -3.52 0.83
N ILE A 175 -2.83 -2.29 1.13
CA ILE A 175 -4.15 -1.76 0.74
C ILE A 175 -4.23 -1.53 -0.77
N HIS A 176 -3.11 -1.16 -1.41
CA HIS A 176 -2.96 -1.24 -2.86
C HIS A 176 -2.18 -2.49 -3.24
N ALA A 177 -2.69 -3.25 -4.20
CA ALA A 177 -2.20 -4.58 -4.50
C ALA A 177 -0.77 -4.62 -5.09
N ARG A 178 -0.39 -3.63 -5.91
CA ARG A 178 0.91 -3.54 -6.58
C ARG A 178 2.09 -3.16 -5.67
N GLU A 179 1.82 -2.70 -4.44
CA GLU A 179 2.80 -2.14 -3.51
C GLU A 179 3.47 -3.22 -2.64
N TRP A 180 4.14 -4.19 -3.27
CA TRP A 180 4.59 -5.43 -2.61
C TRP A 180 5.56 -5.26 -1.45
N ILE A 181 6.30 -4.15 -1.40
CA ILE A 181 7.21 -3.85 -0.29
C ILE A 181 6.45 -3.58 1.03
N SER A 182 5.20 -3.12 0.95
CA SER A 182 4.36 -2.88 2.12
C SER A 182 4.02 -4.19 2.85
N PRO A 183 3.41 -5.22 2.23
CA PRO A 183 3.24 -6.53 2.89
C PRO A 183 4.55 -7.15 3.39
N ALA A 184 5.64 -6.99 2.64
CA ALA A 184 6.96 -7.49 3.05
C ALA A 184 7.45 -6.81 4.35
N PHE A 185 7.18 -5.51 4.52
CA PHE A 185 7.47 -4.79 5.75
C PHE A 185 6.66 -5.29 6.94
N CYS A 186 5.34 -5.46 6.81
CA CYS A 186 4.52 -6.00 7.90
C CYS A 186 5.02 -7.39 8.36
N GLN A 187 5.38 -8.27 7.42
CA GLN A 187 5.98 -9.58 7.74
C GLN A 187 7.33 -9.43 8.48
N TRP A 188 8.20 -8.54 8.00
CA TRP A 188 9.47 -8.22 8.65
C TRP A 188 9.28 -7.65 10.06
N PHE A 189 8.25 -6.83 10.26
CA PHE A 189 7.95 -6.26 11.56
C PHE A 189 7.67 -7.35 12.59
N VAL A 190 6.77 -8.27 12.27
CA VAL A 190 6.42 -9.41 13.13
C VAL A 190 7.65 -10.26 13.43
N TYR A 191 8.46 -10.56 12.41
CA TYR A 191 9.70 -11.31 12.59
C TYR A 191 10.68 -10.65 13.56
N GLN A 192 10.94 -9.37 13.38
CA GLN A 192 11.87 -8.64 14.23
C GLN A 192 11.33 -8.50 15.64
N ALA A 193 10.02 -8.24 15.79
CA ALA A 193 9.37 -8.15 17.09
C ALA A 193 9.56 -9.44 17.89
N THR A 194 9.21 -10.60 17.32
CA THR A 194 9.32 -11.88 18.03
C THR A 194 10.78 -12.33 18.22
N LYS A 195 11.64 -12.10 17.21
CA LYS A 195 13.06 -12.50 17.28
C LYS A 195 13.88 -11.68 18.27
N THR A 196 13.53 -10.42 18.48
CA THR A 196 14.31 -9.50 19.32
C THR A 196 13.70 -9.23 20.69
N TYR A 197 12.47 -9.67 20.94
CA TYR A 197 11.92 -9.68 22.29
C TYR A 197 12.81 -10.49 23.26
N GLY A 198 12.99 -9.97 24.48
CA GLY A 198 13.92 -10.50 25.48
C GLY A 198 15.40 -10.18 25.22
N ARG A 199 15.76 -9.69 24.02
CA ARG A 199 17.15 -9.38 23.64
C ARG A 199 17.38 -7.89 23.41
N ASN A 200 16.45 -7.21 22.75
CA ASN A 200 16.50 -5.77 22.50
C ASN A 200 15.65 -5.03 23.54
N LYS A 201 16.30 -4.25 24.42
CA LYS A 201 15.64 -3.51 25.51
C LYS A 201 14.46 -2.64 25.05
N ILE A 202 14.54 -2.02 23.86
CA ILE A 202 13.45 -1.18 23.34
C ILE A 202 12.28 -2.05 22.91
N MET A 203 12.50 -3.08 22.07
CA MET A 203 11.43 -3.97 21.62
C MET A 203 10.76 -4.70 22.78
N THR A 204 11.55 -5.20 23.74
CA THR A 204 11.02 -5.83 24.96
C THR A 204 10.10 -4.87 25.71
N LYS A 205 10.56 -3.63 25.98
CA LYS A 205 9.74 -2.63 26.68
C LYS A 205 8.45 -2.27 25.93
N LEU A 206 8.50 -2.20 24.60
CA LEU A 206 7.31 -1.94 23.79
C LEU A 206 6.29 -3.08 23.92
N LEU A 207 6.71 -4.33 23.70
CA LEU A 207 5.81 -5.49 23.76
C LEU A 207 5.36 -5.85 25.18
N ASP A 208 6.11 -5.42 26.20
CA ASP A 208 5.72 -5.50 27.60
C ASP A 208 4.59 -4.53 27.98
N ARG A 209 4.38 -3.45 27.21
CA ARG A 209 3.44 -2.37 27.58
C ARG A 209 2.42 -2.03 26.50
N MET A 210 2.57 -2.57 25.30
CA MET A 210 1.71 -2.29 24.17
C MET A 210 1.42 -3.55 23.37
N ASN A 211 0.28 -3.54 22.68
CA ASN A 211 -0.05 -4.49 21.64
C ASN A 211 0.22 -3.86 20.26
N PHE A 212 0.58 -4.69 19.29
CA PHE A 212 0.59 -4.32 17.87
C PHE A 212 -0.42 -5.20 17.14
N TYR A 213 -1.40 -4.58 16.50
CA TYR A 213 -2.32 -5.24 15.57
C TYR A 213 -1.78 -5.04 14.16
N ILE A 214 -1.30 -6.10 13.53
CA ILE A 214 -0.69 -6.05 12.20
C ILE A 214 -1.61 -6.75 11.21
N LEU A 215 -2.11 -6.03 10.21
CA LEU A 215 -2.79 -6.58 9.04
C LEU A 215 -1.79 -6.65 7.88
N PRO A 216 -1.18 -7.82 7.58
CA PRO A 216 -0.08 -7.91 6.61
C PRO A 216 -0.51 -7.66 5.16
N VAL A 217 -1.77 -8.00 4.83
CA VAL A 217 -2.36 -7.78 3.50
C VAL A 217 -3.80 -7.36 3.69
N PHE A 218 -4.09 -6.08 3.43
CA PHE A 218 -5.44 -5.53 3.47
C PHE A 218 -6.24 -5.96 2.24
N ASN A 219 -5.68 -5.77 1.04
CA ASN A 219 -6.30 -6.08 -0.23
C ASN A 219 -5.88 -7.47 -0.73
N VAL A 220 -6.38 -8.53 -0.09
CA VAL A 220 -5.95 -9.90 -0.42
C VAL A 220 -6.28 -10.28 -1.86
N ASP A 221 -7.49 -9.97 -2.34
CA ASP A 221 -7.91 -10.35 -3.69
C ASP A 221 -7.09 -9.63 -4.77
N GLY A 222 -6.84 -8.33 -4.57
CA GLY A 222 -5.96 -7.57 -5.45
C GLY A 222 -4.53 -8.10 -5.39
N TYR A 223 -4.02 -8.42 -4.19
CA TYR A 223 -2.68 -8.98 -4.02
C TYR A 223 -2.52 -10.29 -4.81
N ILE A 224 -3.45 -11.24 -4.68
CA ILE A 224 -3.47 -12.48 -5.47
C ILE A 224 -3.51 -12.16 -6.98
N TRP A 225 -4.33 -11.20 -7.38
CA TRP A 225 -4.43 -10.78 -8.78
C TRP A 225 -3.11 -10.22 -9.33
N SER A 226 -2.34 -9.50 -8.50
CA SER A 226 -1.02 -8.98 -8.86
C SER A 226 0.04 -10.06 -9.06
N TRP A 227 -0.11 -11.22 -8.40
CA TRP A 227 0.75 -12.38 -8.61
C TRP A 227 0.38 -13.23 -9.83
N THR A 228 -0.90 -13.25 -10.19
CA THR A 228 -1.44 -14.28 -11.10
C THR A 228 -1.92 -13.74 -12.44
N LYS A 229 -2.26 -12.45 -12.54
CA LYS A 229 -2.92 -11.87 -13.71
C LYS A 229 -2.37 -10.51 -14.11
N ASN A 230 -2.32 -9.52 -13.23
CA ASN A 230 -1.86 -8.17 -13.59
C ASN A 230 -1.03 -7.57 -12.46
N ARG A 231 0.30 -7.55 -12.63
CA ARG A 231 1.27 -7.06 -11.65
C ARG A 231 1.07 -5.61 -11.22
N MET A 232 0.48 -4.79 -12.10
CA MET A 232 0.22 -3.36 -11.88
C MET A 232 -1.17 -3.06 -11.33
N TRP A 233 -1.96 -4.10 -10.97
CA TRP A 233 -3.27 -3.91 -10.37
C TRP A 233 -3.18 -3.22 -9.01
N ARG A 234 -4.02 -2.18 -8.80
CA ARG A 234 -4.05 -1.37 -7.58
C ARG A 234 -5.25 -1.68 -6.67
N LYS A 235 -6.47 -1.65 -7.24
CA LYS A 235 -7.77 -1.71 -6.55
C LYS A 235 -8.07 -3.07 -5.91
N ASN A 236 -9.19 -3.20 -5.20
CA ASN A 236 -9.71 -4.53 -4.85
C ASN A 236 -10.31 -5.24 -6.08
N ARG A 237 -11.10 -6.31 -5.88
CA ARG A 237 -11.69 -7.11 -6.98
C ARG A 237 -13.22 -7.16 -6.95
N SER A 238 -13.87 -6.15 -6.35
CA SER A 238 -15.33 -6.07 -6.31
C SER A 238 -15.94 -5.80 -7.69
N LYS A 239 -17.15 -6.30 -7.93
CA LYS A 239 -17.88 -5.98 -9.16
C LYS A 239 -18.67 -4.69 -8.95
N ASN A 240 -18.50 -3.72 -9.84
CA ASN A 240 -19.24 -2.47 -9.79
C ASN A 240 -20.58 -2.61 -10.52
N GLN A 241 -21.68 -2.21 -9.87
CA GLN A 241 -23.00 -2.25 -10.51
C GLN A 241 -23.01 -1.33 -11.74
N ASN A 242 -23.64 -1.79 -12.82
CA ASN A 242 -23.76 -1.04 -14.08
C ASN A 242 -22.43 -0.63 -14.74
N SER A 243 -21.32 -1.28 -14.39
CA SER A 243 -20.03 -1.11 -15.06
C SER A 243 -19.35 -2.45 -15.32
N LYS A 244 -18.57 -2.54 -16.41
CA LYS A 244 -17.71 -3.69 -16.70
C LYS A 244 -16.38 -3.62 -15.91
N CYS A 245 -16.05 -2.45 -15.37
CA CYS A 245 -14.82 -2.22 -14.63
C CYS A 245 -14.88 -2.79 -13.22
N ILE A 246 -13.76 -3.37 -12.77
CA ILE A 246 -13.67 -4.13 -11.53
C ILE A 246 -12.89 -3.31 -10.50
N GLY A 247 -13.36 -3.35 -9.26
CA GLY A 247 -12.66 -2.90 -8.09
C GLY A 247 -12.85 -1.42 -7.76
N THR A 248 -12.60 -1.15 -6.49
CA THR A 248 -12.61 0.13 -5.80
C THR A 248 -11.22 0.39 -5.23
N ASP A 249 -10.78 1.65 -5.25
CA ASP A 249 -9.61 2.08 -4.49
C ASP A 249 -9.96 2.08 -3.00
N LEU A 250 -9.42 1.12 -2.27
CA LEU A 250 -9.70 0.96 -0.84
C LEU A 250 -9.27 2.19 -0.04
N ASN A 251 -8.22 2.92 -0.47
CA ASN A 251 -7.79 4.15 0.20
C ASN A 251 -8.52 5.42 -0.33
N ARG A 252 -9.65 5.23 -0.99
CA ARG A 252 -10.66 6.25 -1.28
C ARG A 252 -12.04 5.87 -0.71
N ASN A 253 -12.14 4.72 -0.03
CA ASN A 253 -13.41 4.13 0.35
C ASN A 253 -13.80 4.38 1.81
N PHE A 254 -13.00 5.08 2.61
CA PHE A 254 -13.33 5.31 4.02
C PHE A 254 -14.28 6.50 4.20
N ASN A 255 -15.02 6.54 5.31
CA ASN A 255 -15.93 7.62 5.63
C ASN A 255 -15.21 8.88 6.19
N ALA A 256 -14.25 9.42 5.45
CA ALA A 256 -13.54 10.66 5.76
C ALA A 256 -13.68 11.62 4.59
N SER A 257 -14.67 12.50 4.65
CA SER A 257 -15.01 13.42 3.58
C SER A 257 -15.14 12.72 2.21
N TRP A 258 -15.67 11.49 2.20
CA TRP A 258 -15.54 10.50 1.12
C TRP A 258 -15.75 11.02 -0.31
N ASN A 259 -16.75 11.90 -0.52
CA ASN A 259 -17.10 12.47 -1.82
C ASN A 259 -16.76 13.98 -1.95
N SER A 260 -15.75 14.45 -1.23
CA SER A 260 -15.38 15.88 -1.22
C SER A 260 -14.41 16.28 -2.34
N ILE A 261 -13.69 15.33 -2.94
CA ILE A 261 -12.77 15.57 -4.06
C ILE A 261 -13.41 15.08 -5.37
N PRO A 262 -13.42 15.91 -6.45
CA PRO A 262 -14.02 15.56 -7.73
C PRO A 262 -13.25 14.42 -8.44
N ASN A 263 -13.80 13.91 -9.54
CA ASN A 263 -13.14 12.94 -10.43
C ASN A 263 -12.74 11.61 -9.75
N THR A 264 -13.57 11.13 -8.85
CA THR A 264 -13.39 9.87 -8.10
C THR A 264 -14.56 8.89 -8.28
N ASN A 265 -15.56 9.23 -9.11
CA ASN A 265 -16.80 8.47 -9.29
C ASN A 265 -16.81 7.53 -10.51
N ASP A 266 -15.78 7.55 -11.36
CA ASP A 266 -15.66 6.62 -12.49
C ASP A 266 -15.19 5.23 -12.03
N PRO A 267 -16.01 4.15 -12.16
CA PRO A 267 -15.61 2.80 -11.78
C PRO A 267 -14.38 2.23 -12.51
N CYS A 268 -14.03 2.80 -13.65
CA CYS A 268 -12.86 2.40 -14.43
C CYS A 268 -11.57 3.04 -13.95
N ALA A 269 -11.64 4.22 -13.33
CA ALA A 269 -10.48 4.93 -12.81
C ALA A 269 -9.82 4.18 -11.63
N ASP A 270 -8.51 4.33 -11.51
CA ASP A 270 -7.71 3.72 -10.44
C ASP A 270 -7.96 4.30 -9.05
N ASN A 271 -8.51 5.51 -8.99
CA ASN A 271 -8.89 6.23 -7.78
C ASN A 271 -10.40 6.13 -7.50
N TYR A 272 -11.13 5.20 -8.13
CA TYR A 272 -12.57 5.04 -7.91
C TYR A 272 -12.89 4.84 -6.43
N ARG A 273 -13.72 5.71 -5.86
CA ARG A 273 -14.03 5.75 -4.42
C ARG A 273 -15.01 4.68 -3.93
N GLY A 274 -15.62 3.93 -4.84
CA GLY A 274 -16.71 2.99 -4.52
C GLY A 274 -18.09 3.63 -4.62
N SER A 275 -19.14 2.86 -4.33
CA SER A 275 -20.54 3.30 -4.43
C SER A 275 -21.07 3.99 -3.17
N ALA A 276 -20.43 3.76 -2.02
CA ALA A 276 -20.75 4.34 -0.71
C ALA A 276 -19.47 4.37 0.15
N PRO A 277 -19.40 5.21 1.20
CA PRO A 277 -18.32 5.07 2.18
C PRO A 277 -18.43 3.70 2.85
N GLU A 278 -17.30 3.01 2.96
CA GLU A 278 -17.16 1.64 3.47
C GLU A 278 -18.00 0.61 2.70
N SER A 279 -18.17 0.80 1.39
CA SER A 279 -18.85 -0.16 0.51
C SER A 279 -18.10 -1.48 0.38
N GLU A 280 -16.77 -1.46 0.47
CA GLU A 280 -15.96 -2.66 0.26
C GLU A 280 -15.90 -3.53 1.52
N LYS A 281 -16.00 -4.86 1.35
CA LYS A 281 -15.95 -5.82 2.47
C LYS A 281 -14.65 -5.70 3.27
N GLU A 282 -13.55 -5.46 2.58
CA GLU A 282 -12.22 -5.29 3.18
C GLU A 282 -12.18 -4.05 4.08
N THR A 283 -12.60 -2.90 3.55
CA THR A 283 -12.73 -1.65 4.30
C THR A 283 -13.62 -1.85 5.52
N LYS A 284 -14.79 -2.46 5.34
CA LYS A 284 -15.76 -2.69 6.42
C LYS A 284 -15.21 -3.56 7.54
N ALA A 285 -14.47 -4.63 7.20
CA ALA A 285 -13.86 -5.51 8.19
C ALA A 285 -12.84 -4.75 9.06
N VAL A 286 -12.00 -3.93 8.44
CA VAL A 286 -10.99 -3.13 9.15
C VAL A 286 -11.62 -2.03 9.99
N THR A 287 -12.60 -1.29 9.44
CA THR A 287 -13.26 -0.21 10.20
C THR A 287 -14.03 -0.77 11.40
N ASN A 288 -14.70 -1.92 11.27
CA ASN A 288 -15.37 -2.60 12.38
C ASN A 288 -14.37 -3.07 13.45
N PHE A 289 -13.23 -3.64 13.04
CA PHE A 289 -12.18 -4.04 13.98
C PHE A 289 -11.63 -2.83 14.76
N ILE A 290 -11.30 -1.73 14.07
CA ILE A 290 -10.74 -0.54 14.73
C ILE A 290 -11.76 0.10 15.67
N ARG A 291 -13.03 0.24 15.25
CA ARG A 291 -14.11 0.77 16.12
C ARG A 291 -14.28 -0.05 17.41
N SER A 292 -14.27 -1.38 17.30
CA SER A 292 -14.38 -2.27 18.47
C SER A 292 -13.17 -2.23 19.41
N HIS A 293 -12.04 -1.68 18.97
CA HIS A 293 -10.80 -1.56 19.74
C HIS A 293 -10.36 -0.11 19.94
N LEU A 294 -11.25 0.87 19.73
CA LEU A 294 -10.91 2.29 19.71
C LEU A 294 -10.33 2.78 21.06
N ASN A 295 -10.80 2.22 22.16
CA ASN A 295 -10.28 2.54 23.49
C ASN A 295 -8.82 2.09 23.69
N GLU A 296 -8.37 1.09 22.93
CA GLU A 296 -7.04 0.49 23.02
C GLU A 296 -6.09 1.12 22.00
N ILE A 297 -6.54 1.31 20.75
CA ILE A 297 -5.70 1.81 19.65
C ILE A 297 -5.37 3.30 19.88
N LYS A 298 -4.09 3.59 20.06
CA LYS A 298 -3.56 4.97 20.23
C LYS A 298 -2.84 5.49 19.00
N VAL A 299 -2.50 4.60 18.07
CA VAL A 299 -1.79 4.94 16.83
C VAL A 299 -2.33 4.10 15.69
N TYR A 300 -2.51 4.73 14.54
CA TYR A 300 -2.80 4.06 13.28
C TYR A 300 -1.66 4.33 12.29
N ILE A 301 -1.08 3.29 11.71
CA ILE A 301 -0.02 3.43 10.69
C ILE A 301 -0.37 2.59 9.47
N THR A 302 -0.53 3.22 8.32
CA THR A 302 -0.72 2.50 7.05
C THR A 302 0.54 2.56 6.20
N PHE A 303 0.91 1.45 5.59
CA PHE A 303 2.12 1.34 4.78
C PHE A 303 1.76 1.20 3.30
N HIS A 304 2.36 2.08 2.52
CA HIS A 304 2.26 2.20 1.07
C HIS A 304 3.65 2.18 0.42
N SER A 305 3.68 2.24 -0.89
CA SER A 305 4.86 2.59 -1.66
C SER A 305 4.44 3.21 -2.98
N TYR A 306 5.20 4.08 -3.60
CA TYR A 306 6.56 4.51 -3.27
C TYR A 306 6.57 6.04 -3.15
N SER A 307 7.69 6.59 -2.67
CA SER A 307 8.14 8.00 -2.82
C SER A 307 9.06 8.43 -1.68
N GLN A 308 9.23 7.59 -0.65
CA GLN A 308 9.94 7.94 0.58
C GLN A 308 9.30 9.15 1.28
N MET A 309 8.06 8.99 1.72
CA MET A 309 7.31 10.02 2.46
C MET A 309 6.80 9.46 3.79
N LEU A 310 6.73 10.32 4.82
CA LEU A 310 6.00 10.06 6.06
C LEU A 310 4.91 11.12 6.22
N LEU A 311 3.69 10.73 5.86
CA LEU A 311 2.54 11.61 5.78
C LEU A 311 1.68 11.51 7.04
N PHE A 312 0.91 12.56 7.32
CA PHE A 312 -0.08 12.63 8.39
C PHE A 312 -1.27 13.51 7.95
N PRO A 313 -2.37 13.60 8.73
CA PRO A 313 -3.55 14.33 8.28
C PRO A 313 -3.30 15.82 8.01
N TYR A 314 -4.11 16.49 7.19
CA TYR A 314 -5.24 15.94 6.44
C TYR A 314 -4.90 15.72 4.97
N GLY A 315 -5.62 14.79 4.32
CA GLY A 315 -5.64 14.66 2.85
C GLY A 315 -6.79 15.40 2.18
N TYR A 316 -7.96 15.45 2.82
CA TYR A 316 -9.19 15.97 2.20
C TYR A 316 -9.38 17.49 2.33
N THR A 317 -8.50 18.17 3.06
CA THR A 317 -8.60 19.60 3.33
C THR A 317 -7.21 20.20 3.57
N PRO A 318 -6.99 21.47 3.18
CA PRO A 318 -5.74 22.18 3.51
C PRO A 318 -5.67 22.59 4.99
N LYS A 319 -6.74 22.40 5.77
CA LYS A 319 -6.72 22.66 7.22
C LYS A 319 -5.74 21.71 7.88
N LEU A 320 -4.95 22.24 8.81
CA LEU A 320 -4.07 21.42 9.63
C LEU A 320 -4.86 20.77 10.79
N PRO A 321 -4.51 19.53 11.18
CA PRO A 321 -5.12 18.88 12.33
C PRO A 321 -4.81 19.65 13.63
N PRO A 322 -5.70 19.61 14.66
CA PRO A 322 -5.48 20.33 15.92
C PRO A 322 -4.14 20.02 16.62
N ASN A 323 -3.58 18.82 16.45
CA ASN A 323 -2.27 18.43 16.99
C ASN A 323 -1.17 18.38 15.92
N HIS A 324 -1.26 19.22 14.88
CA HIS A 324 -0.29 19.30 13.78
C HIS A 324 1.16 19.37 14.24
N GLU A 325 1.48 20.27 15.18
CA GLU A 325 2.83 20.44 15.75
C GLU A 325 3.42 19.11 16.27
N ASP A 326 2.59 18.32 16.96
CA ASP A 326 3.01 17.03 17.53
C ASP A 326 3.21 15.98 16.44
N LEU A 327 2.30 15.90 15.46
CA LEU A 327 2.43 15.01 14.30
C LEU A 327 3.69 15.34 13.47
N ALA A 328 3.90 16.62 13.16
CA ALA A 328 5.05 17.11 12.41
C ALA A 328 6.37 16.82 13.14
N LYS A 329 6.41 17.04 14.46
CA LYS A 329 7.57 16.70 15.30
C LYS A 329 7.88 15.20 15.27
N VAL A 330 6.87 14.35 15.44
CA VAL A 330 7.03 12.89 15.41
C VAL A 330 7.47 12.43 14.02
N ALA A 331 6.89 12.98 12.96
CA ALA A 331 7.26 12.63 11.59
C ALA A 331 8.69 13.07 11.25
N LYS A 332 9.08 14.29 11.65
CA LYS A 332 10.46 14.79 11.50
C LYS A 332 11.47 13.87 12.17
N ILE A 333 11.30 13.61 13.47
CA ILE A 333 12.27 12.78 14.20
C ILE A 333 12.23 11.33 13.69
N GLY A 334 11.05 10.83 13.31
CA GLY A 334 10.89 9.51 12.71
C GLY A 334 11.69 9.34 11.42
N THR A 335 11.63 10.33 10.52
CA THR A 335 12.40 10.34 9.27
C THR A 335 13.90 10.55 9.49
N ASP A 336 14.28 11.42 10.43
CA ASP A 336 15.68 11.60 10.86
C ASP A 336 16.28 10.28 11.35
N VAL A 337 15.56 9.59 12.26
CA VAL A 337 15.98 8.29 12.82
C VAL A 337 16.04 7.20 11.75
N LEU A 338 15.10 7.17 10.80
CA LEU A 338 15.13 6.24 9.67
C LEU A 338 16.41 6.43 8.84
N SER A 339 16.74 7.67 8.52
CA SER A 339 17.89 8.04 7.69
C SER A 339 19.22 7.59 8.29
N THR A 340 19.34 7.48 9.62
CA THR A 340 20.60 7.06 10.29
C THR A 340 21.13 5.69 9.85
N ARG A 341 20.31 4.83 9.23
CA ARG A 341 20.73 3.48 8.86
C ARG A 341 21.38 3.39 7.49
N TYR A 342 20.82 4.08 6.50
CA TYR A 342 21.18 3.95 5.08
C TYR A 342 21.13 5.29 4.33
N GLU A 343 21.04 6.41 5.05
CA GLU A 343 20.94 7.78 4.51
C GLU A 343 19.74 8.00 3.59
N THR A 344 18.72 7.15 3.74
CA THR A 344 17.50 7.24 2.97
C THR A 344 16.69 8.45 3.42
N ARG A 345 16.60 9.45 2.54
CA ARG A 345 15.90 10.70 2.83
C ARG A 345 14.41 10.57 2.54
N TYR A 346 13.62 10.66 3.60
CA TYR A 346 12.17 10.82 3.52
C TYR A 346 11.79 12.29 3.65
N ILE A 347 10.78 12.72 2.91
CA ILE A 347 10.07 13.97 3.22
C ILE A 347 8.88 13.66 4.15
N TYR A 348 8.32 14.67 4.80
CA TYR A 348 7.18 14.50 5.68
C TYR A 348 6.27 15.72 5.68
N GLY A 349 5.00 15.53 6.00
CA GLY A 349 4.03 16.62 6.11
C GLY A 349 2.58 16.15 6.02
N PRO A 350 1.61 17.09 6.03
CA PRO A 350 0.22 16.79 5.76
C PRO A 350 0.07 16.18 4.36
N ILE A 351 -0.82 15.21 4.19
CA ILE A 351 -1.06 14.56 2.89
C ILE A 351 -1.35 15.60 1.80
N GLU A 352 -2.33 16.48 2.03
CA GLU A 352 -2.82 17.43 1.03
C GLU A 352 -1.70 18.27 0.40
N SER A 353 -0.81 18.82 1.23
CA SER A 353 0.26 19.73 0.80
C SER A 353 1.59 19.04 0.45
N THR A 354 1.79 17.79 0.89
CA THR A 354 3.04 17.05 0.62
C THR A 354 2.94 16.17 -0.61
N ILE A 355 1.76 15.61 -0.88
CA ILE A 355 1.52 14.73 -2.02
C ILE A 355 0.54 15.40 -3.01
N TYR A 356 -0.75 15.44 -2.66
CA TYR A 356 -1.87 16.03 -3.37
C TYR A 356 -3.17 15.80 -2.56
N PRO A 357 -4.24 16.58 -2.80
CA PRO A 357 -5.52 16.40 -2.12
C PRO A 357 -6.17 15.03 -2.38
N ILE A 358 -6.68 14.35 -1.35
CA ILE A 358 -7.39 13.07 -1.47
C ILE A 358 -8.57 13.00 -0.49
N SER A 359 -9.64 12.30 -0.83
CA SER A 359 -10.74 12.00 0.10
C SER A 359 -10.90 10.51 0.36
N GLY A 360 -11.55 10.17 1.48
CA GLY A 360 -11.87 8.79 1.83
C GLY A 360 -10.65 7.94 2.17
N SER A 361 -9.57 8.55 2.65
CA SER A 361 -8.36 7.85 3.06
C SER A 361 -8.56 7.16 4.41
N SER A 362 -7.87 6.03 4.61
CA SER A 362 -7.90 5.28 5.87
C SER A 362 -7.30 6.07 7.03
N LEU A 363 -6.25 6.83 6.74
CA LEU A 363 -5.52 7.65 7.69
C LEU A 363 -6.36 8.81 8.23
N ASP A 364 -7.02 9.56 7.35
CA ASP A 364 -7.88 10.66 7.75
C ASP A 364 -9.09 10.13 8.55
N TRP A 365 -9.67 9.02 8.10
CA TRP A 365 -10.78 8.37 8.83
C TRP A 365 -10.38 7.92 10.23
N ALA A 366 -9.21 7.32 10.39
CA ALA A 366 -8.72 6.90 11.70
C ALA A 366 -8.48 8.10 12.62
N TYR A 367 -8.00 9.23 12.07
CA TYR A 367 -7.80 10.46 12.81
C TYR A 367 -9.13 11.09 13.24
N ASP A 368 -10.09 11.20 12.32
CA ASP A 368 -11.43 11.75 12.59
C ASP A 368 -12.24 10.86 13.56
N LEU A 369 -11.93 9.56 13.64
CA LEU A 369 -12.47 8.64 14.64
C LEU A 369 -11.91 8.90 16.07
N GLY A 370 -10.86 9.73 16.20
CA GLY A 370 -10.26 10.12 17.47
C GLY A 370 -8.90 9.50 17.78
N ILE A 371 -8.29 8.76 16.85
CA ILE A 371 -6.91 8.27 17.00
C ILE A 371 -5.96 9.43 16.71
N LYS A 372 -5.41 10.04 17.76
CA LYS A 372 -4.65 11.31 17.65
C LYS A 372 -3.33 11.19 16.87
N HIS A 373 -2.79 9.99 16.69
CA HIS A 373 -1.51 9.76 16.01
C HIS A 373 -1.72 8.83 14.83
N THR A 374 -1.87 9.41 13.64
CA THR A 374 -2.01 8.65 12.39
C THR A 374 -0.91 9.00 11.41
N PHE A 375 -0.32 7.98 10.79
CA PHE A 375 0.81 8.15 9.86
C PHE A 375 0.66 7.23 8.64
N ALA A 376 1.05 7.70 7.47
CA ALA A 376 1.16 6.90 6.25
C ALA A 376 2.62 6.91 5.78
N PHE A 377 3.19 5.74 5.58
CA PHE A 377 4.52 5.62 4.99
C PHE A 377 4.38 5.34 3.50
N GLU A 378 4.92 6.20 2.66
CA GLU A 378 5.27 5.85 1.28
C GLU A 378 6.70 5.33 1.29
N LEU A 379 6.88 4.01 1.20
CA LEU A 379 8.19 3.36 1.32
C LEU A 379 9.10 3.64 0.11
N ARG A 380 10.26 2.95 0.06
CA ARG A 380 11.17 3.04 -1.08
C ARG A 380 10.49 2.62 -2.39
N ASP A 381 10.93 3.13 -3.53
CA ASP A 381 12.01 4.13 -3.72
C ASP A 381 11.45 5.50 -4.14
N LYS A 382 12.18 6.26 -4.96
CA LYS A 382 11.74 7.52 -5.56
C LYS A 382 11.46 7.37 -7.06
N GLY A 383 10.99 6.20 -7.49
CA GLY A 383 10.53 5.93 -8.85
C GLY A 383 11.51 5.21 -9.77
N LYS A 384 12.78 5.00 -9.37
CA LYS A 384 13.72 4.22 -10.19
C LYS A 384 13.17 2.83 -10.49
N PHE A 385 12.63 2.17 -9.47
CA PHE A 385 11.89 0.92 -9.60
C PHE A 385 10.40 1.12 -9.34
N GLY A 386 10.02 2.13 -8.56
CA GLY A 386 8.64 2.37 -8.15
C GLY A 386 8.07 1.13 -7.44
N PHE A 387 7.02 0.54 -8.02
CA PHE A 387 6.37 -0.66 -7.48
C PHE A 387 7.19 -1.96 -7.67
N LEU A 388 8.27 -1.92 -8.48
CA LEU A 388 9.11 -3.06 -8.83
C LEU A 388 10.40 -3.14 -8.02
N LEU A 389 10.42 -2.56 -6.82
CA LEU A 389 11.59 -2.57 -5.94
C LEU A 389 12.16 -4.02 -5.80
N PRO A 390 13.45 -4.27 -6.11
CA PRO A 390 14.01 -5.63 -6.11
C PRO A 390 14.01 -6.30 -4.73
N GLU A 391 13.98 -7.63 -4.69
CA GLU A 391 14.00 -8.42 -3.45
C GLU A 391 15.23 -8.11 -2.56
N SER A 392 16.39 -7.88 -3.17
CA SER A 392 17.62 -7.44 -2.48
C SER A 392 17.44 -6.15 -1.67
N ARG A 393 16.45 -5.32 -2.00
CA ARG A 393 16.13 -4.07 -1.29
C ARG A 393 15.10 -4.23 -0.17
N ILE A 394 14.42 -5.38 -0.05
CA ILE A 394 13.45 -5.64 1.04
C ILE A 394 14.11 -5.46 2.41
N LYS A 395 15.25 -6.14 2.66
CA LYS A 395 15.94 -6.07 3.96
C LYS A 395 16.38 -4.63 4.32
N PRO A 396 17.06 -3.87 3.44
CA PRO A 396 17.36 -2.46 3.69
C PRO A 396 16.14 -1.63 4.05
N THR A 397 15.09 -1.66 3.21
CA THR A 397 13.85 -0.90 3.44
C THR A 397 13.22 -1.26 4.77
N CYS A 398 13.08 -2.55 5.07
CA CYS A 398 12.42 -2.95 6.31
C CYS A 398 13.24 -2.62 7.57
N ARG A 399 14.58 -2.62 7.47
CA ARG A 399 15.48 -2.30 8.60
C ARG A 399 15.43 -0.82 8.98
N GLU A 400 15.42 0.09 8.01
CA GLU A 400 15.32 1.54 8.28
C GLU A 400 13.91 1.92 8.76
N THR A 401 12.85 1.41 8.12
CA THR A 401 11.46 1.69 8.52
C THR A 401 11.17 1.20 9.93
N MET A 402 11.76 0.06 10.33
CA MET A 402 11.68 -0.45 11.70
C MET A 402 12.24 0.54 12.74
N LEU A 403 13.22 1.38 12.39
CA LEU A 403 13.72 2.41 13.31
C LEU A 403 12.67 3.49 13.55
N ALA A 404 12.02 3.98 12.49
CA ALA A 404 10.94 4.96 12.60
C ALA A 404 9.74 4.40 13.39
N VAL A 405 9.29 3.18 13.09
CA VAL A 405 8.15 2.57 13.80
C VAL A 405 8.45 2.37 15.29
N LYS A 406 9.65 1.91 15.65
CA LYS A 406 10.07 1.82 17.07
C LYS A 406 10.13 3.18 17.74
N PHE A 407 10.57 4.21 17.02
CA PHE A 407 10.59 5.58 17.55
C PHE A 407 9.16 6.07 17.83
N ILE A 408 8.24 5.97 16.86
CA ILE A 408 6.83 6.35 17.01
C ILE A 408 6.22 5.61 18.20
N ALA A 409 6.37 4.27 18.25
CA ALA A 409 5.83 3.48 19.35
C ALA A 409 6.39 3.91 20.72
N LYS A 410 7.69 4.19 20.80
CA LYS A 410 8.35 4.68 22.03
C LYS A 410 7.87 6.07 22.42
N TYR A 411 7.65 6.96 21.45
CA TYR A 411 7.11 8.29 21.68
C TYR A 411 5.73 8.20 22.34
N ILE A 412 4.85 7.40 21.76
CA ILE A 412 3.46 7.25 22.19
C ILE A 412 3.38 6.62 23.58
N LEU A 413 4.19 5.60 23.84
CA LEU A 413 4.27 4.96 25.14
C LEU A 413 4.64 5.95 26.27
N LYS A 414 5.35 7.05 25.95
CA LYS A 414 5.75 8.08 26.91
C LYS A 414 4.74 9.23 27.07
N HIS A 415 3.97 9.54 26.02
CA HIS A 415 3.17 10.77 25.94
C HIS A 415 1.66 10.53 25.90
N THR A 416 1.23 9.27 25.92
CA THR A 416 -0.17 8.93 26.16
C THR A 416 -0.28 8.38 27.56
N SER A 417 -1.15 8.95 28.39
CA SER A 417 -1.51 8.46 29.73
C SER A 417 -2.47 7.29 29.64
#